data_AF-A0A2V3ZUB9-F1
#
_entry.id   AF-A0A2V3ZUB9-F1
#
_cell.length_a   1.000
_cell.length_b   1.000
_cell.length_c   1.000
_cell.angle_alpha   90.00
_cell.angle_beta   90.00
_cell.angle_gamma   90.00
#
_symmetry.space_group_name_H-M   'P 1'
#
loop_
_entity.id
_entity.type
_entity.pdbx_description
1 polymer ?
#
loop_
_entity_poly.entity_id
_entity_poly.type
_entity_poly.pdbx_seq_one_letter_code
_entity_poly.pdbx_strand_id
1 'polypeptide(L)'
;MRTLILNIILVMLFSGCATKNQSSKKMTKNQQSTYQQVAKEKYGEEVEFKFNLDKKYVICEKMNSKLQPNPNQLKEFFVYDITKGAIIYEDKIANAKVEWHNEKQLLITKQRGYITNPEDTGKWAYVFDLITKKKITDIREKN
;
A
#
# COMPACT_ATOMS: atom_id res chain seq x y z
N MET A 1 36.52 53.46 -15.36
CA MET A 1 36.93 52.56 -14.25
C MET A 1 35.78 51.99 -13.41
N ARG A 2 34.54 52.48 -13.46
CA ARG A 2 33.40 51.87 -12.74
C ARG A 2 32.69 50.75 -13.50
N THR A 3 32.76 50.72 -14.84
CA THR A 3 32.10 49.72 -15.70
C THR A 3 32.92 48.44 -15.91
N LEU A 4 34.22 48.46 -15.59
CA LEU A 4 35.11 47.28 -15.69
C LEU A 4 35.00 46.34 -14.48
N ILE A 5 34.53 46.85 -13.34
CA ILE A 5 34.34 46.06 -12.10
C ILE A 5 33.04 45.23 -12.17
N LEU A 6 32.03 45.71 -12.90
CA LEU A 6 30.72 45.05 -13.03
C LEU A 6 30.75 43.77 -13.89
N ASN A 7 31.71 43.63 -14.80
CA ASN A 7 31.82 42.44 -15.67
C ASN A 7 32.61 41.27 -15.05
N ILE A 8 33.32 41.47 -13.94
CA ILE A 8 34.08 40.40 -13.27
C ILE A 8 33.19 39.58 -12.33
N ILE A 9 32.08 40.16 -11.84
CA ILE A 9 31.14 39.48 -10.91
C ILE A 9 30.21 38.51 -11.65
N LEU A 10 29.98 38.69 -12.95
CA LEU A 10 29.07 37.83 -13.73
C LEU A 10 29.68 36.46 -14.10
N VAL A 11 30.99 36.28 -13.94
CA VAL A 11 31.71 35.06 -14.39
C VAL A 11 31.87 34.01 -13.27
N MET A 12 31.55 34.32 -12.01
CA MET A 12 31.73 33.39 -10.87
C MET A 12 30.52 32.50 -10.55
N LEU A 13 29.42 32.54 -11.31
CA LEU A 13 28.19 31.77 -11.01
C LEU A 13 28.14 30.36 -11.62
N PHE A 14 29.22 29.87 -12.24
CA PHE A 14 29.24 28.51 -12.85
C PHE A 14 30.05 27.47 -12.05
N SER A 15 30.48 27.77 -10.83
CA SER A 15 31.18 26.81 -9.97
C SER A 15 30.21 25.84 -9.28
N GLY A 16 29.85 24.78 -10.01
CA GLY A 16 29.93 23.40 -9.51
C GLY A 16 29.01 22.99 -8.36
N CYS A 17 27.77 22.58 -8.68
CA CYS A 17 27.23 21.39 -8.03
C CYS A 17 27.90 20.16 -8.66
N ALA A 18 29.05 19.77 -8.11
CA ALA A 18 29.53 18.41 -8.26
C ALA A 18 28.55 17.50 -7.52
N THR A 19 27.50 17.06 -8.22
CA THR A 19 26.68 15.94 -7.74
C THR A 19 27.63 14.76 -7.60
N LYS A 20 27.88 14.37 -6.34
CA LYS A 20 28.54 13.12 -5.99
C LYS A 20 27.85 12.04 -6.83
N ASN A 21 28.57 11.50 -7.80
CA ASN A 21 28.14 10.35 -8.59
C ASN A 21 27.93 9.19 -7.61
N GLN A 22 26.73 9.15 -7.04
CA GLN A 22 26.15 7.94 -6.50
C GLN A 22 26.07 7.04 -7.72
N SER A 23 26.99 6.07 -7.76
CA SER A 23 27.08 5.04 -8.77
C SER A 23 25.67 4.65 -9.19
N SER A 24 25.23 5.20 -10.32
CA SER A 24 23.97 4.81 -10.93
C SER A 24 24.26 3.43 -11.45
N LYS A 25 23.98 2.46 -10.58
CA LYS A 25 23.91 1.05 -10.91
C LYS A 25 23.13 1.02 -12.21
N LYS A 26 23.84 0.73 -13.31
CA LYS A 26 23.34 0.67 -14.68
C LYS A 26 22.00 -0.06 -14.58
N MET A 27 20.91 0.69 -14.64
CA MET A 27 19.58 0.15 -14.43
C MET A 27 19.24 -0.52 -15.74
N THR A 28 19.74 -1.76 -15.87
CA THR A 28 19.34 -2.70 -16.89
C THR A 28 17.82 -2.76 -16.87
N LYS A 29 17.25 -2.45 -18.02
CA LYS A 29 15.84 -2.46 -18.39
C LYS A 29 15.23 -3.85 -18.13
N ASN A 30 14.95 -4.22 -16.86
CA ASN A 30 13.94 -5.22 -16.45
C ASN A 30 13.74 -5.41 -14.92
N GLN A 31 14.16 -4.50 -14.03
CA GLN A 31 13.91 -4.69 -12.58
C GLN A 31 12.49 -4.24 -12.21
N GLN A 32 11.50 -5.09 -12.49
CA GLN A 32 10.20 -5.01 -11.85
C GLN A 32 10.40 -5.30 -10.35
N SER A 33 10.20 -4.29 -9.48
CA SER A 33 10.33 -4.46 -8.02
C SER A 33 9.37 -5.54 -7.53
N THR A 34 9.84 -6.50 -6.73
CA THR A 34 8.95 -7.57 -6.25
C THR A 34 7.95 -7.05 -5.21
N TYR A 35 6.85 -7.78 -4.98
CA TYR A 35 5.89 -7.43 -3.94
C TYR A 35 6.52 -7.34 -2.55
N GLN A 36 7.53 -8.16 -2.24
CA GLN A 36 8.27 -8.09 -0.97
C GLN A 36 9.08 -6.80 -0.87
N GLN A 37 9.73 -6.39 -1.97
CA GLN A 37 10.51 -5.16 -1.98
C GLN A 37 9.60 -3.94 -1.79
N VAL A 38 8.49 -3.89 -2.54
CA VAL A 38 7.48 -2.82 -2.40
C VAL A 38 6.89 -2.79 -0.99
N ALA A 39 6.58 -3.96 -0.42
CA ALA A 39 6.10 -4.06 0.94
C ALA A 39 7.13 -3.59 1.98
N LYS A 40 8.40 -3.99 1.83
CA LYS A 40 9.49 -3.60 2.72
C LYS A 40 9.71 -2.08 2.70
N GLU A 41 9.72 -1.49 1.52
CA GLU A 41 9.86 -0.04 1.34
C GLU A 41 8.69 0.73 1.98
N LYS A 42 7.47 0.17 1.93
CA LYS A 42 6.25 0.84 2.40
C LYS A 42 5.99 0.66 3.91
N TYR A 43 6.22 -0.54 4.43
CA TYR A 43 5.79 -0.95 5.77
C TYR A 43 6.94 -1.39 6.69
N GLY A 44 8.16 -1.53 6.18
CA GLY A 44 9.28 -2.08 6.94
C GLY A 44 9.31 -3.61 6.93
N GLU A 45 9.83 -4.23 7.99
CA GLU A 45 10.13 -5.68 7.98
C GLU A 45 8.95 -6.57 8.38
N GLU A 46 7.92 -6.00 9.01
CA GLU A 46 6.79 -6.78 9.51
C GLU A 46 5.59 -6.68 8.57
N VAL A 47 5.54 -7.57 7.57
CA VAL A 47 4.46 -7.66 6.59
C VAL A 47 3.98 -9.10 6.46
N GLU A 48 2.66 -9.28 6.51
CA GLU A 48 2.00 -10.54 6.22
C GLU A 48 1.63 -10.61 4.73
N PHE A 49 1.92 -11.75 4.08
CA PHE A 49 1.62 -11.97 2.67
C PHE A 49 0.57 -13.07 2.50
N LYS A 50 -0.55 -12.75 1.83
CA LYS A 50 -1.63 -13.70 1.55
C LYS A 50 -1.86 -13.79 0.06
N PHE A 51 -1.42 -14.89 -0.56
CA PHE A 51 -1.65 -15.13 -1.98
C PHE A 51 -3.11 -15.48 -2.25
N ASN A 52 -3.61 -15.05 -3.41
CA ASN A 52 -4.84 -15.60 -3.94
C ASN A 52 -4.61 -17.05 -4.45
N LEU A 53 -5.69 -17.74 -4.84
CA LEU A 53 -5.64 -19.16 -5.20
C LEU A 53 -4.63 -19.49 -6.32
N ASP A 54 -4.59 -18.67 -7.37
CA ASP A 54 -3.70 -18.88 -8.53
C ASP A 54 -2.34 -18.19 -8.40
N LYS A 55 -2.05 -17.58 -7.24
CA LYS A 55 -0.82 -16.84 -6.91
C LYS A 55 -0.48 -15.71 -7.90
N LYS A 56 -1.45 -15.18 -8.65
CA LYS A 56 -1.24 -13.98 -9.48
C LYS A 56 -1.34 -12.68 -8.68
N TYR A 57 -2.05 -12.73 -7.56
CA TYR A 57 -2.21 -11.59 -6.66
C TYR A 57 -1.77 -11.94 -5.24
N VAL A 58 -1.30 -10.93 -4.52
CA VAL A 58 -0.93 -11.06 -3.11
C VAL A 58 -1.44 -9.84 -2.34
N ILE A 59 -2.11 -10.10 -1.21
CA ILE A 59 -2.38 -9.08 -0.21
C ILE A 59 -1.10 -8.93 0.62
N CYS A 60 -0.58 -7.72 0.70
CA CYS A 60 0.51 -7.34 1.58
C CYS A 60 -0.08 -6.51 2.72
N GLU A 61 -0.12 -7.07 3.92
CA GLU A 61 -0.69 -6.41 5.10
C GLU A 61 0.40 -6.01 6.07
N LYS A 62 0.39 -4.75 6.52
CA LYS A 62 1.26 -4.32 7.61
C LYS A 62 0.90 -5.07 8.89
N MET A 63 1.86 -5.72 9.51
CA MET A 63 1.67 -6.28 10.85
C MET A 63 1.70 -5.13 11.86
N ASN A 64 0.75 -5.13 12.79
CA ASN A 64 0.73 -4.17 13.88
C ASN A 64 1.50 -4.80 15.06
N SER A 65 2.67 -4.27 15.37
CA SER A 65 3.59 -4.74 16.41
C SER A 65 3.08 -4.58 17.86
N LYS A 66 1.91 -3.95 18.07
CA LYS A 66 1.40 -3.67 19.41
C LYS A 66 0.41 -4.75 19.86
N LEU A 67 0.83 -5.50 20.87
CA LEU A 67 0.05 -6.51 21.62
C LEU A 67 -1.16 -5.93 22.38
N GLN A 68 -1.30 -4.60 22.47
CA GLN A 68 -2.42 -4.00 23.17
C GLN A 68 -3.67 -3.98 22.29
N PRO A 69 -4.82 -4.48 22.78
CA PRO A 69 -6.08 -4.41 22.06
C PRO A 69 -6.47 -2.95 21.85
N ASN A 70 -6.21 -2.43 20.66
CA ASN A 70 -6.65 -1.11 20.24
C ASN A 70 -8.03 -1.28 19.57
N PRO A 71 -9.11 -0.70 20.13
CA PRO A 71 -10.45 -0.78 19.55
C PRO A 71 -10.59 -0.03 18.22
N ASN A 72 -9.53 0.64 17.75
CA ASN A 72 -9.43 1.28 16.44
C ASN A 72 -8.19 0.79 15.67
N GLN A 73 -7.86 -0.50 15.80
CA GLN A 73 -6.71 -1.06 15.11
C GLN A 73 -6.86 -0.87 13.61
N LEU A 74 -5.89 -0.16 13.04
CA LEU A 74 -5.92 0.24 11.64
C LEU A 74 -5.30 -0.87 10.80
N LYS A 75 -6.08 -1.41 9.86
CA LYS A 75 -5.61 -2.40 8.90
C LYS A 75 -5.11 -1.65 7.67
N GLU A 76 -3.80 -1.63 7.49
CA GLU A 76 -3.10 -1.07 6.33
C GLU A 76 -2.69 -2.22 5.40
N PHE A 77 -3.14 -2.17 4.14
CA PHE A 77 -2.83 -3.22 3.18
C PHE A 77 -2.83 -2.71 1.74
N PHE A 78 -2.19 -3.48 0.86
CA PHE A 78 -2.34 -3.33 -0.58
C PHE A 78 -2.42 -4.69 -1.27
N VAL A 79 -2.96 -4.72 -2.48
CA VAL A 79 -2.95 -5.87 -3.37
C VAL A 79 -2.01 -5.61 -4.53
N TYR A 80 -1.09 -6.53 -4.72
CA TYR A 80 -0.09 -6.48 -5.79
C TYR A 80 -0.41 -7.50 -6.89
N ASP A 81 -0.38 -7.07 -8.14
CA ASP A 81 -0.45 -7.93 -9.33
C ASP A 81 0.97 -8.33 -9.71
N ILE A 82 1.29 -9.62 -9.50
CA ILE A 82 2.64 -10.16 -9.70
C ILE A 82 3.01 -10.16 -11.19
N THR A 83 2.03 -10.39 -12.06
CA THR A 83 2.25 -10.40 -13.51
C THR A 83 2.54 -9.00 -14.04
N LYS A 84 1.79 -7.99 -13.58
CA LYS A 84 1.96 -6.59 -14.02
C LYS A 84 3.03 -5.83 -13.27
N GLY A 85 3.43 -6.32 -12.09
CA GLY A 85 4.43 -5.65 -11.28
C GLY A 85 3.94 -4.38 -10.61
N ALA A 86 2.67 -4.33 -10.23
CA ALA A 86 2.05 -3.11 -9.76
C ALA A 86 1.10 -3.35 -8.60
N ILE A 87 1.02 -2.36 -7.71
CA ILE A 87 -0.09 -2.26 -6.76
C ILE A 87 -1.36 -1.96 -7.56
N ILE A 88 -2.36 -2.82 -7.44
CA ILE A 88 -3.64 -2.66 -8.13
C ILE A 88 -4.74 -2.14 -7.19
N TYR A 89 -4.56 -2.24 -5.88
CA TYR A 89 -5.49 -1.70 -4.90
C TYR A 89 -4.76 -1.47 -3.58
N GLU A 90 -5.15 -0.43 -2.86
CA GLU A 90 -4.57 -0.06 -1.57
C GLU A 90 -5.64 0.60 -0.72
N ASP A 91 -5.66 0.27 0.58
CA ASP A 91 -6.57 0.90 1.52
C ASP A 91 -6.05 0.83 2.97
N LYS A 92 -6.67 1.63 3.83
CA LYS A 92 -6.37 1.79 5.24
C LYS A 92 -7.67 1.87 6.03
N ILE A 93 -8.08 0.75 6.61
CA ILE A 93 -9.44 0.59 7.16
C ILE A 93 -9.37 0.24 8.65
N ALA A 94 -10.02 1.06 9.48
CA ALA A 94 -10.12 0.79 10.92
C ALA A 94 -10.98 -0.46 11.19
N ASN A 95 -10.54 -1.28 12.13
CA ASN A 95 -11.23 -2.47 12.62
C ASN A 95 -11.64 -3.44 11.51
N ALA A 96 -10.78 -3.58 10.50
CA ALA A 96 -11.04 -4.43 9.36
C ALA A 96 -10.19 -5.70 9.36
N LYS A 97 -10.80 -6.79 8.90
CA LYS A 97 -10.14 -7.99 8.42
C LYS A 97 -10.27 -8.03 6.91
N VAL A 98 -9.18 -8.36 6.22
CA VAL A 98 -9.12 -8.45 4.76
C VAL A 98 -8.68 -9.84 4.40
N GLU A 99 -9.47 -10.51 3.56
CA GLU A 99 -9.23 -11.88 3.13
C GLU A 99 -9.59 -12.02 1.64
N TRP A 100 -9.07 -13.06 1.00
CA TRP A 100 -9.54 -13.42 -0.33
C TRP A 100 -10.94 -14.01 -0.25
N HIS A 101 -11.89 -13.46 -1.01
CA HIS A 101 -13.18 -14.11 -1.24
C HIS A 101 -13.08 -15.12 -2.39
N ASN A 102 -12.37 -14.74 -3.46
CA ASN A 102 -11.99 -15.60 -4.57
C ASN A 102 -10.75 -15.02 -5.28
N GLU A 103 -10.42 -15.51 -6.47
CA GLU A 103 -9.21 -15.12 -7.23
C GLU A 103 -9.06 -13.61 -7.47
N LYS A 104 -10.17 -12.86 -7.55
CA LYS A 104 -10.18 -11.44 -7.95
C LYS A 104 -10.98 -10.55 -7.02
N GLN A 105 -11.44 -11.09 -5.90
CA GLN A 105 -12.30 -10.38 -4.98
C GLN A 105 -11.81 -10.53 -3.55
N LEU A 106 -11.90 -9.44 -2.79
CA LEU A 106 -11.58 -9.40 -1.36
C LEU A 106 -12.87 -9.44 -0.55
N LEU A 107 -12.87 -10.22 0.54
CA LEU A 107 -13.84 -10.09 1.62
C LEU A 107 -13.27 -9.10 2.64
N ILE A 108 -13.98 -8.00 2.87
CA ILE A 108 -13.60 -7.00 3.86
C ILE A 108 -14.66 -7.01 4.97
N THR A 109 -14.29 -7.52 6.13
CA THR A 109 -15.14 -7.56 7.33
C THR A 109 -14.73 -6.45 8.27
N LYS A 110 -15.68 -5.67 8.77
CA LYS A 110 -15.46 -4.55 9.69
C LYS A 110 -16.23 -4.75 10.99
N GLN A 111 -15.60 -4.41 12.10
CA GLN A 111 -16.22 -4.37 13.42
C GLN A 111 -16.51 -2.90 13.80
N ARG A 112 -17.77 -2.60 14.12
CA ARG A 112 -18.18 -1.33 14.72
C ARG A 112 -17.66 -1.28 16.16
N GLY A 113 -17.27 -0.08 16.59
CA GLY A 113 -16.86 0.18 17.98
C GLY A 113 -18.04 0.31 18.96
N TYR A 114 -19.27 0.20 18.49
CA TYR A 114 -20.49 0.27 19.29
C TYR A 114 -21.53 -0.74 18.78
N ILE A 115 -22.37 -1.21 19.69
CA ILE A 115 -23.48 -2.15 19.45
C ILE A 115 -24.77 -1.36 19.59
N THR A 116 -25.67 -1.44 18.59
CA THR A 116 -26.92 -0.66 18.59
C THR A 116 -28.08 -1.36 19.30
N ASN A 117 -28.07 -2.69 19.36
CA ASN A 117 -29.06 -3.50 20.05
C ASN A 117 -28.45 -4.87 20.42
N PRO A 118 -29.09 -5.71 21.27
CA PRO A 118 -28.52 -6.98 21.70
C PRO A 118 -28.23 -8.00 20.59
N GLU A 119 -28.85 -7.86 19.42
CA GLU A 119 -28.70 -8.74 18.26
C GLU A 119 -27.61 -8.26 17.28
N ASP A 120 -27.21 -6.98 17.39
CA ASP A 120 -26.19 -6.36 16.56
C ASP A 120 -24.80 -6.87 16.97
N THR A 121 -24.24 -7.77 16.16
CA THR A 121 -22.88 -8.26 16.35
C THR A 121 -21.82 -7.17 16.15
N GLY A 122 -22.22 -5.99 15.65
CA GLY A 122 -21.35 -4.90 15.24
C GLY A 122 -20.55 -5.23 13.97
N LYS A 123 -20.72 -6.43 13.39
CA LYS A 123 -19.99 -6.88 12.21
C LYS A 123 -20.77 -6.55 10.96
N TRP A 124 -20.05 -6.12 9.94
CA TRP A 124 -20.58 -6.07 8.59
C TRP A 124 -19.45 -6.37 7.61
N ALA A 125 -19.80 -6.99 6.49
CA ALA A 125 -18.85 -7.35 5.46
C ALA A 125 -19.30 -6.85 4.10
N TYR A 126 -18.34 -6.66 3.20
CA TYR A 126 -18.61 -6.44 1.78
C TYR A 126 -17.55 -7.12 0.93
N VAL A 127 -17.91 -7.46 -0.29
CA VAL A 127 -16.97 -7.97 -1.28
C VAL A 127 -16.45 -6.80 -2.10
N PHE A 128 -15.14 -6.71 -2.31
CA PHE A 128 -14.53 -5.73 -3.19
C PHE A 128 -13.94 -6.41 -4.42
N ASP A 129 -14.39 -5.99 -5.60
CA ASP A 129 -13.94 -6.56 -6.87
C ASP A 129 -12.72 -5.80 -7.41
N LEU A 130 -11.60 -6.50 -7.57
CA LEU A 130 -10.33 -5.90 -7.98
C LEU A 130 -10.30 -5.49 -9.45
N ILE A 131 -11.20 -6.00 -10.28
CA ILE A 131 -11.25 -5.68 -11.72
C ILE A 131 -12.08 -4.42 -11.94
N THR A 132 -13.30 -4.41 -11.41
CA THR A 132 -14.25 -3.31 -11.55
C THR A 132 -14.02 -2.18 -10.56
N LYS A 133 -13.22 -2.41 -9.50
CA LYS A 133 -12.97 -1.48 -8.39
C LYS A 133 -14.22 -1.07 -7.64
N LYS A 134 -15.23 -1.95 -7.59
CA LYS A 134 -16.53 -1.69 -6.96
C LYS A 134 -16.72 -2.56 -5.72
N LYS A 135 -17.44 -1.99 -4.75
CA LYS A 135 -18.00 -2.73 -3.62
C LYS A 135 -19.27 -3.44 -4.07
N ILE A 136 -19.32 -4.73 -3.79
CA ILE A 136 -20.47 -5.61 -4.03
C ILE A 136 -21.03 -5.92 -2.65
N THR A 137 -22.13 -5.25 -2.32
CA THR A 137 -22.86 -5.44 -1.07
C THR A 137 -24.01 -6.40 -1.33
N ASP A 138 -23.74 -7.69 -1.43
CA ASP A 138 -24.80 -8.70 -1.37
C ASP A 138 -24.28 -9.94 -0.63
N ILE A 139 -24.02 -9.76 0.66
CA ILE A 139 -23.97 -10.88 1.59
C ILE A 139 -25.10 -10.65 2.58
N ARG A 140 -26.30 -11.08 2.19
CA ARG A 140 -27.33 -11.36 3.19
C ARG A 140 -26.78 -12.49 4.05
N GLU A 141 -26.28 -12.15 5.24
CA GLU A 141 -26.17 -13.15 6.31
C GLU A 141 -27.60 -13.68 6.53
N LYS A 142 -27.91 -14.85 5.98
CA LYS A 142 -29.07 -15.60 6.43
C LYS A 142 -28.72 -16.10 7.83
N ASN A 143 -29.53 -15.64 8.78
CA ASN A 143 -29.64 -16.06 10.18
C ASN A 143 -29.26 -17.52 10.42
#